data_AF-A0A6L5P4K6-F1
#
_entry.id   AF-A0A6L5P4K6-F1
#
_cell.length_a   1.000
_cell.length_b   1.000
_cell.length_c   1.000
_cell.angle_alpha   90.00
_cell.angle_beta   90.00
_cell.angle_gamma   90.00
#
_symmetry.space_group_name_H-M   'P 1'
#
loop_
_entity.id
_entity.type
_entity.pdbx_description
1 polymer ?
#
loop_
_entity_poly.entity_id
_entity_poly.type
_entity_poly.pdbx_seq_one_letter_code
_entity_poly.pdbx_strand_id
1 'polypeptide(L)' 'MSKLNTYLKQLNKAHDDYETKFGKGSLEDTIPYFDPVNPDIDNVQKGINMLNKAIETGKPLPKFSKEVQSDIIY' A
#
# COMPACT_ATOMS: atom_id res chain seq x y z
N MET A 1 -6.13 14.98 -18.16
CA MET A 1 -5.78 13.88 -17.24
C MET A 1 -6.98 13.63 -16.34
N SER A 2 -7.43 12.38 -16.16
CA SER A 2 -8.56 12.10 -15.26
C SER A 2 -8.14 12.28 -13.79
N LYS A 3 -9.11 12.60 -12.92
CA LYS A 3 -8.88 12.72 -11.46
C LYS A 3 -8.28 11.44 -10.87
N LEU A 4 -8.77 10.28 -11.32
CA LEU A 4 -8.24 8.97 -10.93
C LEU A 4 -6.75 8.81 -11.29
N ASN A 5 -6.35 9.19 -12.51
CA ASN A 5 -4.95 9.08 -12.93
C ASN A 5 -4.01 9.95 -12.08
N THR A 6 -4.49 11.08 -11.57
CA THR A 6 -3.72 11.91 -10.63
C THR A 6 -3.51 11.19 -9.30
N TYR A 7 -4.55 10.56 -8.74
CA TYR A 7 -4.42 9.79 -7.50
C TYR A 7 -3.57 8.55 -7.66
N LEU A 8 -3.65 7.83 -8.78
CA LEU A 8 -2.77 6.68 -9.03
C LEU A 8 -1.29 7.09 -9.07
N LYS A 9 -0.96 8.27 -9.62
CA LYS A 9 0.41 8.79 -9.56
C LYS A 9 0.84 9.14 -8.13
N GLN A 10 -0.06 9.68 -7.31
CA GLN A 10 0.22 9.97 -5.91
C GLN A 10 0.39 8.69 -5.09
N LEU A 11 -0.40 7.64 -5.39
CA LEU A 11 -0.26 6.33 -4.77
C LEU A 11 1.10 5.70 -5.09
N ASN A 12 1.54 5.75 -6.35
CA ASN A 12 2.87 5.27 -6.73
C ASN A 12 3.97 6.01 -5.96
N LYS A 13 3.88 7.34 -5.84
CA LYS A 13 4.83 8.09 -5.03
C LYS A 13 4.80 7.67 -3.56
N ALA A 14 3.61 7.44 -2.99
CA ALA A 14 3.47 6.99 -1.60
C ALA A 14 4.07 5.58 -1.40
N HIS A 15 3.99 4.69 -2.39
CA HIS A 15 4.70 3.40 -2.38
C HIS A 15 6.22 3.62 -2.34
N ASP A 16 6.76 4.46 -3.23
CA ASP A 16 8.20 4.73 -3.29
C ASP A 16 8.72 5.34 -1.97
N ASP A 17 7.98 6.30 -1.40
CA ASP A 17 8.31 6.93 -0.12
C ASP A 17 8.26 5.91 1.04
N TYR A 18 7.27 5.01 1.03
CA TYR A 18 7.12 3.96 2.03
C TYR A 18 8.29 2.97 1.96
N GLU A 19 8.63 2.48 0.77
CA GLU A 19 9.77 1.58 0.58
C GLU A 19 11.10 2.25 0.91
N THR A 20 11.23 3.55 0.64
CA THR A 20 12.40 4.32 1.07
C THR A 20 12.53 4.35 2.59
N LYS A 21 11.41 4.44 3.32
CA LYS A 21 11.38 4.51 4.79
C LYS A 21 11.59 3.16 5.47
N PHE A 22 10.96 2.10 4.95
CA PHE A 22 10.89 0.79 5.61
C PHE A 22 11.71 -0.31 4.91
N GLY A 23 12.32 -0.01 3.76
CA GLY A 23 13.09 -0.94 2.95
C GLY A 23 12.34 -1.36 1.67
N LYS A 24 13.11 -1.60 0.61
CA LYS A 24 12.60 -2.10 -0.67
C LYS A 24 11.92 -3.47 -0.47
N GLY A 25 10.76 -3.67 -1.09
CA GLY A 25 9.95 -4.89 -0.93
C GLY A 25 9.15 -4.93 0.38
N SER A 26 9.14 -3.87 1.18
CA SER A 26 8.41 -3.84 2.46
C SER A 26 6.88 -3.94 2.31
N LEU A 27 6.36 -3.70 1.10
CA LEU A 27 4.94 -3.83 0.74
C LEU A 27 4.55 -5.22 0.23
N GLU A 28 5.49 -6.07 -0.18
CA GLU A 28 5.20 -7.38 -0.83
C GLU A 28 4.35 -8.31 0.04
N ASP A 29 4.59 -8.31 1.35
CA ASP A 29 3.89 -9.15 2.33
C ASP A 29 2.78 -8.41 3.09
N THR A 30 2.46 -7.17 2.70
CA THR A 30 1.47 -6.38 3.43
C THR A 30 0.06 -6.87 3.14
N ILE A 31 -0.78 -6.83 4.18
CA ILE A 31 -2.21 -7.07 4.00
C ILE A 31 -2.74 -6.02 3.01
N PRO A 32 -3.54 -6.41 2.00
CA PRO A 32 -4.05 -5.48 1.00
C PRO A 32 -4.68 -4.23 1.63
N TYR A 33 -4.19 -3.06 1.25
CA TYR A 33 -4.62 -1.75 1.75
C TYR A 33 -5.37 -0.92 0.71
N PHE A 34 -5.49 -1.43 -0.53
CA PHE A 34 -6.36 -0.91 -1.59
C PHE A 34 -6.71 -2.04 -2.59
N ASP A 35 -7.71 -1.82 -3.45
CA ASP A 35 -8.05 -2.74 -4.56
C ASP A 35 -7.39 -2.24 -5.86
N PRO A 36 -6.36 -2.93 -6.37
CA PRO A 36 -5.71 -2.56 -7.63
C PRO A 36 -6.51 -2.99 -8.87
N VAL A 37 -7.44 -3.94 -8.74
CA VAL A 37 -8.21 -4.50 -9.87
C VAL A 37 -9.37 -3.59 -10.25
N ASN A 38 -10.05 -3.02 -9.26
CA ASN A 38 -11.15 -2.07 -9.47
C ASN A 38 -10.84 -0.72 -8.77
N PRO A 39 -9.90 0.07 -9.31
CA PRO A 39 -9.48 1.30 -8.64
C PRO A 39 -10.54 2.40 -8.78
N ASP A 40 -11.23 2.68 -7.67
CA ASP A 40 -12.01 3.90 -7.49
C ASP A 40 -11.20 4.95 -6.71
N ILE A 41 -11.63 6.21 -6.81
CA ILE A 41 -10.89 7.34 -6.22
C ILE A 41 -10.81 7.23 -4.69
N ASP A 42 -11.89 6.82 -4.03
CA ASP A 42 -11.96 6.79 -2.57
C ASP A 42 -11.03 5.69 -2.01
N ASN A 43 -10.98 4.55 -2.69
CA ASN A 43 -10.10 3.45 -2.35
C ASN A 43 -8.61 3.81 -2.55
N VAL A 44 -8.27 4.44 -3.68
CA VAL A 44 -6.89 4.92 -3.91
C VAL A 44 -6.48 5.95 -2.85
N GLN A 45 -7.38 6.88 -2.50
CA GLN A 45 -7.13 7.85 -1.43
C GLN A 45 -6.93 7.19 -0.06
N LYS A 46 -7.71 6.16 0.27
CA LYS A 46 -7.53 5.37 1.50
C LYS A 46 -6.15 4.72 1.53
N GLY A 47 -5.73 4.11 0.43
CA GLY A 47 -4.40 3.50 0.31
C GLY A 47 -3.28 4.52 0.53
N ILE A 48 -3.36 5.68 -0.12
CA ILE A 48 -2.40 6.80 0.08
C ILE A 48 -2.33 7.20 1.56
N ASN A 49 -3.49 7.40 2.20
CA ASN A 49 -3.55 7.82 3.60
C ASN A 49 -2.96 6.77 4.55
N MET A 50 -3.17 5.49 4.29
CA MET A 50 -2.59 4.40 5.09
C MET A 50 -1.06 4.39 5.00
N LEU A 51 -0.51 4.54 3.80
CA LEU A 51 0.94 4.61 3.57
C LEU A 51 1.56 5.83 4.26
N ASN A 52 0.97 7.01 4.05
CA ASN A 52 1.45 8.25 4.67
C ASN A 52 1.41 8.17 6.19
N LYS A 53 0.32 7.65 6.78
CA LYS A 53 0.22 7.45 8.22
C LYS A 53 1.27 6.47 8.76
N ALA A 54 1.56 5.40 8.02
CA ALA A 54 2.61 4.47 8.39
C ALA A 54 3.98 5.17 8.40
N ILE A 55 4.29 5.95 7.36
CA ILE A 55 5.51 6.76 7.25
C ILE A 55 5.62 7.75 8.41
N GLU A 56 4.57 8.53 8.66
CA GLU A 56 4.51 9.56 9.71
C GLU A 56 4.71 8.96 11.11
N THR A 57 4.06 7.82 11.39
CA THR A 57 4.16 7.15 12.69
C THR A 57 5.41 6.30 12.83
N GLY A 58 6.15 6.07 11.75
CA GLY A 58 7.27 5.13 11.70
C GLY A 58 6.86 3.67 11.95
N LYS A 59 5.57 3.35 11.82
CA LYS A 59 5.03 2.00 12.04
C LYS A 59 4.63 1.40 10.68
N PRO A 60 5.29 0.32 10.22
CA PRO A 60 4.94 -0.29 8.95
C PRO A 60 3.52 -0.84 8.98
N LEU A 61 2.92 -0.98 7.78
CA LEU A 61 1.64 -1.64 7.61
C LEU A 61 1.70 -3.09 8.11
N PRO A 62 0.57 -3.62 8.62
CA PRO A 62 0.50 -5.00 9.05
C PRO A 62 0.80 -5.94 7.88
N LYS A 63 1.59 -6.97 8.17
CA LYS A 63 1.92 -8.04 7.24
C LYS A 63 1.09 -9.28 7.56
N PHE A 64 0.90 -10.15 6.57
CA PHE A 64 0.39 -11.50 6.86
C PHE A 64 1.31 -12.18 7.88
N SER A 65 0.73 -12.87 8.87
CA SER A 65 1.53 -13.73 9.74
C SER A 65 2.11 -14.86 8.90
N LYS A 66 3.26 -15.41 9.31
CA LYS A 66 3.90 -16.55 8.63
C LYS A 66 2.95 -17.75 8.47
N GLU A 67 2.02 -17.91 9.40
CA GLU A 67 1.00 -18.98 9.36
C GLU A 67 -0.01 -18.74 8.23
N VAL A 68 -0.44 -17.50 7.98
CA VAL A 68 -1.39 -17.18 6.90
C VAL A 68 -0.71 -17.18 5.53
N GLN A 69 0.59 -16.86 5.44
CA GLN A 69 1.34 -16.93 4.18
C GLN A 69 1.45 -18.37 3.63
N SER A 70 1.53 -19.38 4.51
CA SER A 70 1.56 -20.81 4.14
C SER A 70 0.28 -21.24 3.41
N ASP A 71 -0.87 -20.70 3.82
CA ASP A 71 -2.18 -21.14 3.34
C ASP A 71 -2.62 -20.46 2.04
N ILE A 72 -1.92 -19.39 1.62
CA ILE A 72 -2.25 -18.62 0.40
C ILE A 72 -1.47 -19.16 -0.83
N ILE A 73 -0.43 -19.98 -0.62
CA ILE A 73 0.27 -20.66 -1.72
C ILE A 73 -0.53 -21.93 -2.08
N TYR A 74 -1.47 -21.81 -3.02
CA TYR A 74 -2.11 -22.94 -3.71
C TYR A 74 -2.21 -22.68 -5.21
#